data_AF-A0A820Y4B6-F1
#
_entry.id   AF-A0A820Y4B6-F1
#
_cell.length_a   1.000
_cell.length_b   1.000
_cell.length_c   1.000
_cell.angle_alpha   90.00
_cell.angle_beta   90.00
_cell.angle_gamma   90.00
#
_symmetry.space_group_name_H-M   'P 1'
#
loop_
_entity.id
_entity.type
_entity.pdbx_description
1 polymer ?
#
loop_
_entity_poly.entity_id
_entity_poly.type
_entity_poly.pdbx_seq_one_letter_code
_entity_poly.pdbx_strand_id
1 'polypeptide(L)'
;SNRATTGAEIEMMEIDINENEQIQAACGLVRRFAHEVLSRQKQYCDDLLVSCLQLIISLPSDCIDYDFADYVPAIQIALSIGLTYLPLAEQTINSLERWSQSTSLNLPNFYSQILPYLDDFLRLSYDQGDDANVRAVVSSLQEKTRLSSKGKRVLPTRM
;
A
#
# COMPACT_ATOMS: atom_id res chain seq x y z
N SER A 1 44.33 -2.89 45.31
CA SER A 1 44.08 -4.00 44.38
C SER A 1 42.72 -3.75 43.73
N ASN A 2 42.77 -3.31 42.46
CA ASN A 2 41.78 -3.38 41.36
C ASN A 2 40.30 -2.98 41.63
N ARG A 3 39.80 -1.84 41.09
CA ARG A 3 39.30 -1.57 39.71
C ARG A 3 37.95 -2.27 39.44
N ALA A 4 36.79 -1.59 39.57
CA ALA A 4 36.08 -0.70 38.62
C ALA A 4 34.99 -1.42 37.77
N THR A 5 33.74 -0.95 37.95
CA THR A 5 32.67 -0.71 36.95
C THR A 5 32.04 -1.89 36.18
N THR A 6 30.79 -1.67 35.73
CA THR A 6 29.95 -2.44 34.77
C THR A 6 29.07 -3.53 35.39
N GLY A 7 27.74 -3.55 35.21
CA GLY A 7 26.86 -2.68 34.45
C GLY A 7 25.41 -2.95 34.86
N ALA A 8 24.62 -1.88 34.92
CA ALA A 8 23.23 -1.95 34.48
C ALA A 8 23.24 -2.38 33.00
N GLU A 9 22.13 -2.96 32.53
CA GLU A 9 21.90 -3.58 31.20
C GLU A 9 22.04 -5.10 31.25
N ILE A 10 20.91 -5.79 31.44
CA ILE A 10 20.27 -6.74 30.51
C ILE A 10 18.99 -7.22 31.22
N GLU A 11 17.97 -6.37 31.23
CA GLU A 11 16.58 -6.77 31.37
C GLU A 11 15.84 -6.13 30.19
N MET A 12 15.98 -6.74 29.01
CA MET A 12 15.16 -6.45 27.84
C MET A 12 15.41 -7.52 26.77
N MET A 13 14.96 -8.74 27.04
CA MET A 13 14.75 -9.74 25.98
C MET A 13 13.79 -10.85 26.43
N GLU A 14 12.60 -10.48 26.89
CA GLU A 14 11.43 -11.34 26.72
C GLU A 14 10.56 -10.68 25.65
N ILE A 15 10.97 -10.85 24.39
CA ILE A 15 10.06 -10.61 23.28
C ILE A 15 9.26 -11.90 23.13
N ASP A 16 7.96 -11.82 23.42
CA ASP A 16 6.98 -12.90 23.38
C ASP A 16 7.13 -13.76 22.11
N ILE A 17 7.70 -14.97 22.27
CA ILE A 17 7.81 -15.98 21.21
C ILE A 17 6.42 -16.33 20.63
N ASN A 18 5.36 -16.11 21.41
CA ASN A 18 3.97 -16.32 21.05
C ASN A 18 3.42 -15.29 20.03
N GLU A 19 3.86 -14.03 20.08
CA GLU A 19 3.39 -13.00 19.14
C GLU A 19 3.98 -13.20 17.74
N ASN A 20 5.27 -13.55 17.66
CA ASN A 20 5.93 -13.84 16.38
C ASN A 20 5.30 -15.05 15.67
N GLU A 21 4.92 -16.09 16.41
CA GLU A 21 4.24 -17.26 15.83
C GLU A 21 2.84 -16.90 15.31
N GLN A 22 2.10 -16.05 16.02
CA GLN A 22 0.80 -15.54 15.57
C GLN A 22 0.91 -14.66 14.32
N ILE A 23 1.92 -13.79 14.26
CA ILE A 23 2.19 -12.95 13.07
C ILE A 23 2.52 -13.83 11.87
N GLN A 24 3.35 -14.86 12.04
CA GLN A 24 3.68 -15.80 10.97
C GLN A 24 2.45 -16.60 10.50
N ALA A 25 1.62 -17.07 11.44
CA ALA A 25 0.37 -17.76 11.10
C ALA A 25 -0.62 -16.85 10.34
N ALA A 26 -0.77 -15.59 10.79
CA ALA A 26 -1.59 -14.59 10.13
C ALA A 26 -1.05 -14.25 8.73
N CYS A 27 0.25 -14.02 8.58
CA CYS A 27 0.89 -13.82 7.28
C CYS A 27 0.67 -15.02 6.36
N GLY A 28 0.73 -16.25 6.87
CA GLY A 28 0.45 -17.45 6.10
C GLY A 28 -0.98 -17.50 5.55
N LEU A 29 -1.98 -17.09 6.34
CA LEU A 29 -3.38 -16.99 5.90
C LEU A 29 -3.56 -15.89 4.85
N VAL A 30 -3.00 -14.70 5.11
CA VAL A 30 -3.08 -13.56 4.19
C VAL A 30 -2.40 -13.87 2.86
N ARG A 31 -1.25 -14.56 2.89
CA ARG A 31 -0.53 -15.02 1.69
C ARG A 31 -1.39 -15.97 0.87
N ARG A 32 -1.98 -17.00 1.49
CA ARG A 32 -2.87 -17.93 0.78
C ARG A 32 -4.05 -17.22 0.12
N PHE A 33 -4.65 -16.28 0.84
CA PHE A 33 -5.70 -15.44 0.29
C PHE A 33 -5.19 -14.60 -0.89
N ALA A 34 -4.02 -13.97 -0.75
CA ALA A 34 -3.42 -13.16 -1.80
C ALA A 34 -3.11 -13.99 -3.06
N HIS A 35 -2.55 -15.20 -2.96
CA HIS A 35 -2.35 -16.07 -4.12
C HIS A 35 -3.67 -16.48 -4.79
N GLU A 36 -4.70 -16.79 -4.01
CA GLU A 36 -6.03 -17.09 -4.57
C GLU A 36 -6.58 -15.88 -5.32
N VAL A 37 -6.48 -14.68 -4.75
CA VAL A 37 -6.86 -13.41 -5.40
C VAL A 37 -6.05 -13.19 -6.68
N LEU A 38 -4.73 -13.36 -6.65
CA LEU A 38 -3.84 -13.24 -7.82
C LEU A 38 -4.23 -14.22 -8.94
N SER A 39 -4.54 -15.48 -8.58
CA SER A 39 -4.96 -16.51 -9.54
C SER A 39 -6.27 -16.17 -10.26
N ARG A 40 -7.20 -15.51 -9.55
CA ARG A 40 -8.52 -15.11 -10.05
C ARG A 40 -8.52 -13.69 -10.63
N GLN A 41 -7.41 -12.96 -10.48
CA GLN A 41 -7.31 -11.55 -10.83
C GLN A 41 -7.59 -11.28 -12.31
N LYS A 42 -7.33 -12.26 -13.19
CA LYS A 42 -7.64 -12.17 -14.63
C LYS A 42 -9.13 -12.01 -14.94
N GLN A 43 -10.02 -12.28 -13.98
CA GLN A 43 -11.48 -12.20 -14.13
C GLN A 43 -12.08 -10.99 -13.43
N TYR A 44 -11.29 -10.23 -12.65
CA TYR A 44 -11.78 -9.06 -11.93
C TYR A 44 -11.79 -7.83 -12.85
N CYS A 45 -12.86 -7.04 -12.76
CA CYS A 45 -13.00 -5.77 -13.48
C CYS A 45 -13.01 -4.59 -12.50
N ASP A 46 -12.57 -3.44 -13.01
CA ASP A 46 -12.76 -2.11 -12.43
C ASP A 46 -12.46 -2.02 -10.93
N ASP A 47 -13.44 -1.64 -10.12
CA ASP A 47 -13.30 -1.36 -8.69
C ASP A 47 -12.89 -2.58 -7.86
N LEU A 48 -13.31 -3.78 -8.26
CA LEU A 48 -12.92 -5.00 -7.57
C LEU A 48 -11.44 -5.28 -7.77
N LEU A 49 -10.96 -5.13 -9.01
CA LEU A 49 -9.54 -5.30 -9.34
C LEU A 49 -8.68 -4.31 -8.57
N VAL A 50 -9.07 -3.04 -8.54
CA VAL A 50 -8.37 -1.98 -7.79
C VAL A 50 -8.34 -2.31 -6.30
N SER A 51 -9.47 -2.69 -5.70
CA SER A 51 -9.53 -3.03 -4.28
C SER A 51 -8.65 -4.24 -3.92
N CYS A 52 -8.65 -5.26 -4.77
CA CYS A 52 -7.78 -6.43 -4.60
C CYS A 52 -6.30 -6.06 -4.73
N LEU A 53 -5.94 -5.21 -5.68
CA LEU A 53 -4.58 -4.71 -5.84
C LEU A 53 -4.13 -3.88 -4.64
N GLN A 54 -4.97 -2.96 -4.16
CA GLN A 54 -4.68 -2.18 -2.96
C GLN A 54 -4.43 -3.07 -1.75
N LEU A 55 -5.23 -4.12 -1.58
CA LEU A 55 -5.00 -5.09 -0.52
C LEU A 55 -3.63 -5.73 -0.66
N ILE A 56 -3.32 -6.29 -1.83
CA ILE A 56 -2.04 -6.96 -2.12
C ILE A 56 -0.84 -6.02 -1.85
N ILE A 57 -0.94 -4.78 -2.31
CA ILE A 57 0.11 -3.76 -2.16
C ILE A 57 0.26 -3.30 -0.71
N SER A 58 -0.79 -3.40 0.11
CA SER A 58 -0.76 -3.01 1.52
C SER A 58 -0.13 -4.06 2.42
N LEU A 59 0.24 -5.24 1.91
CA LEU A 59 0.85 -6.27 2.72
C LEU A 59 2.24 -5.82 3.23
N PRO A 60 2.58 -6.15 4.50
CA PRO A 60 3.92 -5.92 5.03
C PRO A 60 4.94 -6.85 4.36
N SER A 61 6.21 -6.44 4.32
CA SER A 61 7.31 -7.21 3.71
C SER A 61 7.41 -8.63 4.26
N ASP A 62 7.26 -8.79 5.58
CA ASP A 62 7.30 -10.08 6.27
C ASP A 62 6.32 -11.11 5.70
N CYS A 63 5.19 -10.67 5.17
CA CYS A 63 4.20 -11.56 4.57
C CYS A 63 4.52 -11.92 3.10
N ILE A 64 5.25 -11.08 2.36
CA ILE A 64 5.46 -11.20 0.91
C ILE A 64 6.82 -11.84 0.55
N ASP A 65 7.81 -11.76 1.43
CA ASP A 65 9.22 -12.10 1.13
C ASP A 65 9.48 -13.46 0.46
N TYR A 66 8.69 -14.48 0.81
CA TYR A 66 8.92 -15.85 0.35
C TYR A 66 8.60 -16.06 -1.14
N ASP A 67 7.61 -15.35 -1.67
CA ASP A 67 7.05 -15.59 -3.01
C ASP A 67 6.87 -14.28 -3.80
N PHE A 68 7.75 -13.29 -3.58
CA PHE A 68 7.61 -11.95 -4.17
C PHE A 68 7.42 -11.96 -5.70
N ALA A 69 8.02 -12.93 -6.39
CA ALA A 69 7.89 -13.08 -7.84
C ALA A 69 6.43 -13.20 -8.32
N ASP A 70 5.56 -13.82 -7.53
CA ASP A 70 4.14 -14.00 -7.87
C ASP A 70 3.34 -12.69 -7.74
N TYR A 71 3.85 -11.73 -6.98
CA TYR A 71 3.25 -10.41 -6.78
C TYR A 71 3.68 -9.39 -7.83
N VAL A 72 4.79 -9.64 -8.54
CA VAL A 72 5.30 -8.73 -9.58
C VAL A 72 4.25 -8.40 -10.65
N PRO A 73 3.49 -9.36 -11.21
CA PRO A 73 2.44 -9.05 -12.17
C PRO A 73 1.35 -8.13 -11.61
N ALA A 74 0.96 -8.31 -10.34
CA ALA A 74 -0.02 -7.44 -9.70
C ALA A 74 0.52 -6.01 -9.52
N ILE A 75 1.80 -5.86 -9.17
CA ILE A 75 2.46 -4.55 -9.07
C ILE A 75 2.49 -3.86 -10.44
N GLN A 76 2.83 -4.59 -11.50
CA GLN A 76 2.82 -4.06 -12.87
C GLN A 76 1.43 -3.59 -13.30
N ILE A 77 0.39 -4.39 -13.01
CA ILE A 77 -1.00 -4.02 -13.30
C ILE A 77 -1.40 -2.78 -12.49
N ALA A 78 -1.06 -2.72 -11.19
CA ALA A 78 -1.36 -1.56 -10.36
C ALA A 78 -0.71 -0.27 -10.87
N LEU A 79 0.53 -0.35 -11.35
CA LEU A 79 1.21 0.79 -12.00
C LEU A 79 0.50 1.18 -13.30
N SER A 80 0.11 0.22 -14.14
CA SER A 80 -0.62 0.53 -15.38
C SER A 80 -1.98 1.22 -15.13
N ILE A 81 -2.74 0.75 -14.14
CA ILE A 81 -4.01 1.38 -13.72
C ILE A 81 -3.73 2.74 -13.06
N GLY A 82 -2.61 2.83 -12.35
CA GLY A 82 -2.15 4.03 -11.66
C GLY A 82 -1.94 5.24 -12.57
N LEU A 83 -1.69 5.03 -13.87
CA LEU A 83 -1.61 6.11 -14.87
C LEU A 83 -2.92 6.92 -14.95
N THR A 84 -4.06 6.25 -14.73
CA THR A 84 -5.40 6.85 -14.74
C THR A 84 -5.93 7.09 -13.31
N TYR A 85 -5.49 6.28 -12.35
CA TYR A 85 -5.92 6.35 -10.95
C TYR A 85 -4.73 6.55 -9.99
N LEU A 86 -4.36 7.82 -9.83
CA LEU A 86 -3.17 8.22 -9.06
C LEU A 86 -3.09 7.70 -7.61
N PRO A 87 -4.17 7.60 -6.82
CA PRO A 87 -4.08 7.10 -5.44
C PRO A 87 -3.51 5.69 -5.35
N LEU A 88 -3.81 4.83 -6.34
CA LEU A 88 -3.23 3.49 -6.41
C LEU A 88 -1.75 3.52 -6.77
N ALA A 89 -1.34 4.41 -7.68
CA ALA A 89 0.07 4.59 -8.01
C ALA A 89 0.89 5.03 -6.80
N GLU A 90 0.41 6.06 -6.08
CA GLU A 90 1.03 6.58 -4.87
C GLU A 90 1.19 5.48 -3.81
N GLN A 91 0.13 4.72 -3.56
CA GLN A 91 0.17 3.59 -2.64
C GLN A 91 1.17 2.52 -3.07
N THR A 92 1.24 2.22 -4.37
CA THR A 92 2.20 1.24 -4.92
C THR A 92 3.64 1.68 -4.73
N ILE A 93 3.95 2.95 -5.02
CA ILE A 93 5.29 3.51 -4.85
C ILE A 93 5.69 3.54 -3.37
N ASN A 94 4.78 3.98 -2.49
CA ASN A 94 5.02 4.00 -1.05
C ASN A 94 5.28 2.60 -0.49
N SER A 95 4.55 1.58 -0.98
CA SER A 95 4.79 0.19 -0.58
C SER A 95 6.11 -0.34 -1.12
N LEU A 96 6.45 -0.05 -2.39
CA LEU A 96 7.76 -0.43 -2.97
C LEU A 96 8.92 0.18 -2.18
N GLU A 97 8.80 1.43 -1.74
CA GLU A 97 9.78 2.08 -0.88
C GLU A 97 9.93 1.32 0.45
N ARG A 98 8.82 1.01 1.13
CA ARG A 98 8.84 0.23 2.38
C ARG A 98 9.48 -1.14 2.21
N TRP A 99 9.14 -1.83 1.14
CA TRP A 99 9.70 -3.13 0.82
C TRP A 99 11.19 -3.05 0.48
N SER A 100 11.65 -1.97 -0.14
CA SER A 100 13.07 -1.75 -0.45
C SER A 100 13.94 -1.56 0.81
N GLN A 101 13.33 -1.09 1.90
CA GLN A 101 13.99 -0.93 3.20
C GLN A 101 14.08 -2.26 3.97
N SER A 102 13.30 -3.27 3.59
CA SER A 102 13.32 -4.58 4.22
C SER A 102 14.56 -5.37 3.80
N THR A 103 15.38 -5.80 4.77
CA THR A 103 16.59 -6.60 4.50
C THR A 103 16.29 -8.01 4.01
N SER A 104 15.10 -8.52 4.33
CA SER A 104 14.62 -9.84 3.93
C SER A 104 14.23 -9.92 2.46
N LEU A 105 13.84 -8.80 1.86
CA LEU A 105 13.37 -8.77 0.47
C LEU A 105 14.50 -8.40 -0.49
N ASN A 106 14.84 -9.34 -1.39
CA ASN A 106 15.74 -9.06 -2.51
C ASN A 106 15.05 -8.31 -3.66
N LEU A 107 14.40 -7.19 -3.33
CA LEU A 107 13.69 -6.33 -4.29
C LEU A 107 14.55 -5.90 -5.50
N PRO A 108 15.88 -5.67 -5.37
CA PRO A 108 16.71 -5.27 -6.50
C PRO A 108 16.68 -6.21 -7.70
N ASN A 109 16.44 -7.51 -7.49
CA ASN A 109 16.35 -8.48 -8.58
C ASN A 109 15.11 -8.29 -9.47
N PHE A 110 14.08 -7.59 -8.97
CA PHE A 110 12.81 -7.39 -9.67
C PHE A 110 12.69 -5.99 -10.30
N TYR A 111 13.62 -5.07 -10.03
CA TYR A 111 13.57 -3.72 -10.58
C TYR A 111 13.58 -3.68 -12.11
N SER A 112 14.28 -4.61 -12.77
CA SER A 112 14.27 -4.71 -14.23
C SER A 112 12.87 -4.94 -14.82
N GLN A 113 11.96 -5.52 -14.04
CA GLN A 113 10.58 -5.82 -14.45
C GLN A 113 9.60 -4.72 -14.04
N ILE A 114 9.89 -3.98 -12.97
CA ILE A 114 8.98 -2.97 -12.39
C ILE A 114 9.27 -1.57 -12.94
N LEU A 115 10.55 -1.17 -13.04
CA LEU A 115 10.96 0.17 -13.46
C LEU A 115 10.43 0.63 -14.83
N PRO A 116 10.30 -0.24 -15.86
CA PRO A 116 9.75 0.19 -17.15
C PRO A 116 8.35 0.80 -17.04
N TYR A 117 7.52 0.31 -16.10
CA TYR A 117 6.17 0.84 -15.89
C TYR A 117 6.16 2.21 -15.22
N LEU A 118 7.24 2.59 -14.54
CA LEU A 118 7.41 3.94 -14.00
C LEU A 118 7.86 4.95 -15.07
N ASP A 119 8.50 4.50 -16.15
CA ASP A 119 8.87 5.37 -17.27
C ASP A 119 7.63 6.02 -17.92
N ASP A 120 6.52 5.26 -18.00
CA ASP A 120 5.26 5.76 -18.53
C ASP A 120 4.69 6.91 -17.70
N PHE A 121 4.81 6.86 -16.37
CA PHE A 121 4.43 7.97 -15.49
C PHE A 121 5.27 9.23 -15.75
N LEU A 122 6.57 9.05 -15.98
CA LEU A 122 7.48 10.16 -16.27
C LEU A 122 7.17 10.77 -17.65
N ARG A 123 6.86 9.95 -18.65
CA ARG A 123 6.47 10.44 -19.99
C ARG A 123 5.14 11.21 -19.98
N LEU A 124 4.13 10.70 -19.26
CA LEU A 124 2.85 11.40 -19.11
C LEU A 124 3.02 12.81 -18.50
N SER A 125 3.96 12.95 -17.57
CA SER A 125 4.26 14.25 -16.96
C SER A 125 4.91 15.25 -17.93
N TYR A 126 5.64 14.76 -18.93
CA TYR A 126 6.28 15.57 -19.97
C TYR A 126 5.30 15.96 -21.08
N ASP A 127 4.39 15.06 -21.45
CA ASP A 127 3.36 15.28 -22.49
C ASP A 127 2.23 16.20 -22.01
N GLN A 128 1.91 16.19 -20.71
CA GLN A 128 1.01 17.17 -20.07
C GLN A 128 1.63 18.57 -19.93
N GLY A 129 2.85 18.78 -20.45
CA GLY A 129 3.57 20.05 -20.41
C GLY A 129 2.98 21.18 -21.26
N ASP A 130 1.89 20.95 -21.98
CA ASP A 130 1.25 22.01 -22.80
C ASP A 130 -0.28 22.11 -22.67
N ASP A 131 -0.96 21.22 -21.94
CA ASP A 131 -2.43 21.28 -21.79
C ASP A 131 -2.91 21.02 -20.36
N ALA A 132 -3.73 21.96 -19.90
CA ALA A 132 -4.25 22.10 -18.56
C ALA A 132 -5.08 20.90 -18.04
N ASN A 133 -5.17 20.82 -16.70
CA ASN A 133 -6.40 20.49 -15.94
C ASN A 133 -6.54 19.15 -15.19
N VAL A 134 -5.50 18.35 -14.96
CA VAL A 134 -5.70 17.10 -14.16
C VAL A 134 -5.73 17.33 -12.64
N ARG A 135 -5.20 18.46 -12.14
CA ARG A 135 -5.16 18.73 -10.68
C ARG A 135 -6.48 19.24 -10.06
N ALA A 136 -7.49 19.57 -10.87
CA ALA A 136 -8.73 20.16 -10.37
C ALA A 136 -9.77 19.16 -9.85
N VAL A 137 -9.67 17.86 -10.20
CA VAL A 137 -10.72 16.88 -9.86
C VAL A 137 -10.70 16.47 -8.38
N VAL A 138 -9.54 16.55 -7.71
CA VAL A 138 -9.41 16.15 -6.30
C VAL A 138 -9.99 17.19 -5.34
N SER A 139 -10.12 18.45 -5.76
CA SER A 139 -10.72 19.52 -4.94
C SER A 139 -12.25 19.50 -4.94
N SER A 140 -12.89 19.00 -6.00
CA SER A 140 -14.36 19.02 -6.11
C SER A 140 -15.08 17.95 -5.27
N LEU A 141 -14.38 16.94 -4.77
CA LEU A 141 -14.96 15.89 -3.91
C LEU A 141 -14.97 16.27 -2.42
N GLN A 142 -14.29 17.34 -2.00
CA GLN A 142 -14.26 17.79 -0.60
C GLN A 142 -15.30 18.89 -0.28
N GLU A 143 -15.89 19.55 -1.29
CA GLU A 143 -16.92 20.58 -1.05
C GLU A 143 -18.31 19.99 -0.77
N LYS A 144 -18.61 18.78 -1.24
CA LYS A 144 -19.93 18.15 -1.04
C LYS A 144 -20.14 17.55 0.35
N THR A 145 -19.12 17.47 1.20
CA THR A 145 -19.24 17.01 2.61
C THR A 145 -19.21 18.14 3.65
N ARG A 146 -19.07 19.41 3.24
CA ARG A 146 -19.04 20.57 4.18
C ARG A 146 -20.32 21.41 4.26
N LEU A 147 -21.39 21.06 3.53
CA LEU A 147 -22.68 21.76 3.62
C LEU A 147 -23.81 20.97 4.32
N SER A 148 -23.52 19.79 4.88
CA SER A 148 -24.50 18.97 5.62
C SER A 148 -24.47 19.14 7.15
N SER A 149 -23.93 20.26 7.66
CA SER A 149 -23.97 20.59 9.10
C SER A 149 -24.58 21.96 9.37
N LYS A 150 -25.76 22.25 8.82
CA LYS A 150 -26.61 23.36 9.30
C LYS A 150 -28.10 23.15 9.04
N GLY A 151 -28.62 22.00 9.45
CA GLY A 151 -30.06 21.70 9.48
C GLY A 151 -30.58 21.66 10.92
N LYS A 152 -30.69 22.82 11.58
CA LYS A 152 -31.33 22.95 12.89
C LYS A 152 -32.85 22.79 12.69
N ARG A 153 -33.37 21.56 12.80
CA ARG A 153 -34.82 21.30 12.82
C ARG A 153 -35.39 21.84 14.13
N VAL A 154 -35.86 23.09 14.09
CA VAL A 154 -36.72 23.66 15.13
C VAL A 154 -38.14 23.18 14.84
N LEU A 155 -38.68 22.35 15.73
CA LEU A 155 -40.10 21.97 15.74
C LEU A 155 -40.92 23.18 16.24
N PRO A 156 -41.95 23.65 15.52
CA PRO A 156 -42.87 24.64 16.08
C PRO A 156 -43.88 23.95 17.01
N THR A 157 -43.81 24.27 18.30
CA THR A 157 -44.88 24.03 19.26
C THR A 157 -46.02 25.01 18.95
N ARG A 158 -47.20 24.49 18.62
CA ARG A 158 -48.42 25.28 18.49
C ARG A 158 -49.23 25.14 19.79
N MET A 159 -49.73 26.29 20.27
CA MET A 159 -50.61 26.44 21.43
C MET A 159 -51.86 25.58 21.36
#